data_AF-A0AA43F1C8-F1
#
_entry.id   AF-A0AA43F1C8-F1
#
_cell.length_a   1.000
_cell.length_b   1.000
_cell.length_c   1.000
_cell.angle_alpha   90.00
_cell.angle_beta   90.00
_cell.angle_gamma   90.00
#
_symmetry.space_group_name_H-M   'P 1'
#
loop_
_entity.id
_entity.type
_entity.pdbx_description
1 polymer ?
#
loop_
_entity_poly.entity_id
_entity_poly.type
_entity_poly.pdbx_seq_one_letter_code
_entity_poly.pdbx_strand_id
1 'polypeptide(L)'
;MTDIGWLTRQLPAYAQMPRRTEADYYGASDLIAAALGYDAAPPSVASWKHGVSYLGQLHHPALMLTEGNRTTRHLVANAEQAQQLRQRGFLRVHAVGAPFAYVGATPVARVPGSLLVMPAHGVFNSAHAFEEDAYVEQLQSIRGRFEVVVACISAACARKGQWAPAFQRRGIPWIVGADSTDRNALRRMARLFDAFEYVTTNTLGSHVAYAAHRGCKVSLWGPIATYRLEDFKDVPWYRKNWDKAAEIIDALSEQSLRRAHPHLFAHPAEARPLQAWSAPYLGVAHLRRAGEIARLLGWTALGQAEALAHRAARRFGELGRAALRRIHRPSTA
;
A
#
# COMPACT_ATOMS: atom_id res chain seq x y z
N MET A 1 25.54 -13.45 7.55
CA MET A 1 24.27 -13.13 6.83
C MET A 1 24.56 -13.25 5.34
N THR A 2 23.64 -13.83 4.56
CA THR A 2 23.74 -13.82 3.09
C THR A 2 23.84 -12.37 2.59
N ASP A 3 24.83 -12.08 1.75
CA ASP A 3 24.97 -10.74 1.15
C ASP A 3 23.82 -10.48 0.18
N ILE A 4 23.06 -9.42 0.44
CA ILE A 4 21.97 -8.94 -0.43
C ILE A 4 22.39 -7.70 -1.23
N GLY A 5 23.68 -7.40 -1.32
CA GLY A 5 24.23 -6.28 -2.08
C GLY A 5 23.84 -6.29 -3.55
N TRP A 6 23.68 -7.48 -4.15
CA TRP A 6 23.16 -7.64 -5.51
C TRP A 6 21.76 -7.03 -5.66
N LEU A 7 20.93 -7.09 -4.61
CA LEU A 7 19.58 -6.55 -4.61
C LEU A 7 19.58 -5.05 -4.27
N THR A 8 20.27 -4.66 -3.19
CA THR A 8 20.21 -3.30 -2.66
C THR A 8 20.82 -2.26 -3.61
N ARG A 9 21.92 -2.61 -4.30
CA ARG A 9 22.54 -1.75 -5.33
C ARG A 9 21.62 -1.49 -6.52
N GLN A 10 20.68 -2.39 -6.76
CA GLN A 10 19.74 -2.25 -7.86
C GLN A 10 18.49 -1.48 -7.45
N LEU A 11 18.19 -1.22 -6.18
CA LEU A 11 16.96 -0.50 -5.84
C LEU A 11 17.12 1.02 -6.06
N PRO A 12 16.12 1.71 -6.65
CA PRO A 12 16.10 3.18 -6.66
C PRO A 12 16.29 3.72 -5.24
N ALA A 13 17.08 4.78 -5.06
CA ALA A 13 17.32 5.36 -3.74
C ALA A 13 16.01 5.83 -3.08
N TYR A 14 15.93 5.74 -1.75
CA TYR A 14 14.85 6.36 -0.99
C TYR A 14 14.91 7.87 -1.23
N ALA A 15 13.78 8.47 -1.57
CA ALA A 15 13.68 9.90 -1.79
C ALA A 15 12.46 10.44 -1.04
N GLN A 16 12.71 11.13 0.08
CA GLN A 16 11.64 11.69 0.89
C GLN A 16 10.83 12.73 0.09
N MET A 17 9.51 12.68 0.22
CA MET A 17 8.59 13.66 -0.35
C MET A 17 7.48 14.04 0.65
N PRO A 18 6.93 15.25 0.53
CA PRO A 18 5.75 15.64 1.28
C PRO A 18 4.51 14.91 0.75
N ARG A 19 3.65 14.42 1.64
CA ARG A 19 2.32 13.90 1.28
C ARG A 19 1.32 15.06 1.32
N ARG A 20 1.01 15.64 0.16
CA ARG A 20 0.07 16.77 0.07
C ARG A 20 -1.37 16.29 -0.05
N THR A 21 -1.54 15.14 -0.71
CA THR A 21 -2.81 14.42 -0.93
C THR A 21 -2.57 12.92 -1.00
N GLU A 22 -3.63 12.12 -0.91
CA GLU A 22 -3.58 10.66 -1.16
C GLU A 22 -2.85 10.31 -2.47
N ALA A 23 -3.02 11.10 -3.54
CA ALA A 23 -2.36 10.87 -4.83
C ALA A 23 -0.82 10.92 -4.79
N ASP A 24 -0.21 11.50 -3.75
CA ASP A 24 1.24 11.51 -3.60
C ASP A 24 1.77 10.23 -2.96
N TYR A 25 0.92 9.38 -2.34
CA TYR A 25 1.40 8.27 -1.53
C TYR A 25 2.29 7.32 -2.36
N TYR A 26 3.41 6.90 -1.77
CA TYR A 26 4.37 5.97 -2.39
C TYR A 26 4.96 6.42 -3.75
N GLY A 27 4.79 7.69 -4.12
CA GLY A 27 5.32 8.31 -5.33
C GLY A 27 4.40 8.18 -6.53
N ALA A 28 3.11 7.88 -6.33
CA ALA A 28 2.17 7.68 -7.42
C ALA A 28 2.04 8.90 -8.36
N SER A 29 1.92 10.10 -7.80
CA SER A 29 1.91 11.34 -8.59
C SER A 29 3.25 11.54 -9.32
N ASP A 30 4.39 11.27 -8.68
CA ASP A 30 5.71 11.36 -9.30
C ASP A 30 5.93 10.34 -10.44
N LEU A 31 5.28 9.17 -10.41
CA LEU A 31 5.27 8.24 -11.54
C LEU A 31 4.66 8.90 -12.80
N ILE A 32 3.53 9.57 -12.62
CA ILE A 32 2.81 10.24 -13.72
C ILE A 32 3.56 11.47 -14.20
N ALA A 33 4.13 12.26 -13.28
CA ALA A 33 4.97 13.40 -13.64
C ALA A 33 6.19 12.98 -14.46
N ALA A 34 6.91 11.95 -14.03
CA ALA A 34 8.06 11.43 -14.77
C ALA A 34 7.66 10.92 -16.17
N ALA A 35 6.51 10.25 -16.30
CA ALA A 35 6.00 9.79 -17.59
C ALA A 35 5.61 10.93 -18.55
N LEU A 36 5.46 12.16 -18.04
CA LEU A 36 5.17 13.38 -18.80
C LEU A 36 6.39 14.29 -18.96
N GLY A 37 7.56 13.89 -18.43
CA GLY A 37 8.77 14.70 -18.48
C GLY A 37 8.78 15.86 -17.48
N TYR A 38 7.99 15.81 -16.41
CA TYR A 38 8.04 16.79 -15.32
C TYR A 38 9.09 16.40 -14.28
N ASP A 39 9.85 17.37 -13.78
CA ASP A 39 10.83 17.18 -12.71
C ASP A 39 10.17 16.88 -11.35
N ALA A 40 8.94 17.36 -11.15
CA ALA A 40 8.18 17.16 -9.93
C ALA A 40 6.67 17.14 -10.21
N ALA A 41 5.93 16.35 -9.42
CA ALA A 41 4.47 16.32 -9.50
C ALA A 41 3.83 17.66 -9.05
N PRO A 42 3.01 18.30 -9.92
CA PRO A 42 2.15 19.41 -9.49
C PRO A 42 1.21 19.00 -8.35
N PRO A 43 0.72 19.95 -7.54
CA PRO A 43 -0.33 19.69 -6.57
C PRO A 43 -1.56 19.04 -7.20
N SER A 44 -1.99 17.92 -6.63
CA SER A 44 -3.22 17.23 -7.02
C SER A 44 -4.42 17.73 -6.20
N VAL A 45 -5.60 17.71 -6.80
CA VAL A 45 -6.90 18.00 -6.15
C VAL A 45 -7.85 16.79 -6.18
N ALA A 46 -7.29 15.62 -6.48
CA ALA A 46 -7.99 14.35 -6.52
C ALA A 46 -7.41 13.39 -5.48
N SER A 47 -8.25 12.46 -5.03
CA SER A 47 -7.82 11.28 -4.27
C SER A 47 -7.53 10.14 -5.26
N TRP A 48 -6.56 9.29 -4.94
CA TRP A 48 -6.25 8.11 -5.74
C TRP A 48 -6.05 6.92 -4.80
N LYS A 49 -6.96 5.95 -4.86
CA LYS A 49 -6.91 4.77 -4.01
C LYS A 49 -5.69 3.92 -4.34
N HIS A 50 -4.77 3.81 -3.38
CA HIS A 50 -3.53 3.03 -3.52
C HIS A 50 -3.75 1.55 -3.24
N GLY A 51 -4.40 1.22 -2.13
CA GLY A 51 -4.57 -0.16 -1.70
C GLY A 51 -5.56 -0.94 -2.56
N VAL A 52 -5.31 -2.24 -2.67
CA VAL A 52 -6.24 -3.22 -3.24
C VAL A 52 -7.33 -3.56 -2.23
N SER A 53 -8.58 -3.55 -2.70
CA SER A 53 -9.72 -4.11 -1.95
C SER A 53 -9.97 -5.53 -2.42
N TYR A 54 -9.91 -6.48 -1.49
CA TYR A 54 -10.31 -7.88 -1.73
C TYR A 54 -11.77 -8.15 -1.34
N LEU A 55 -12.43 -7.16 -0.73
CA LEU A 55 -13.87 -7.20 -0.48
C LEU A 55 -14.60 -7.05 -1.81
N GLY A 56 -15.45 -8.03 -2.15
CA GLY A 56 -16.26 -7.97 -3.37
C GLY A 56 -17.30 -6.85 -3.31
N GLN A 57 -18.08 -6.80 -2.22
CA GLN A 57 -19.04 -5.73 -1.98
C GLN A 57 -18.47 -4.70 -1.01
N LEU A 58 -18.42 -3.44 -1.43
CA LEU A 58 -18.16 -2.32 -0.53
C LEU A 58 -19.39 -2.13 0.33
N HIS A 59 -19.31 -2.42 1.62
CA HIS A 59 -20.41 -2.12 2.55
C HIS A 59 -20.45 -0.63 2.87
N HIS A 60 -19.28 0.00 3.04
CA HIS A 60 -19.17 1.41 3.39
C HIS A 60 -18.06 2.16 2.62
N PRO A 61 -18.31 3.37 2.05
CA PRO A 61 -17.32 4.13 1.26
C PRO A 61 -15.97 4.36 1.95
N ALA A 62 -15.98 4.58 3.25
CA ALA A 62 -14.78 4.80 4.05
C ALA A 62 -13.79 3.61 4.01
N LEU A 63 -14.25 2.38 3.73
CA LEU A 63 -13.37 1.22 3.53
C LEU A 63 -12.52 1.34 2.24
N MET A 64 -12.99 2.15 1.29
CA MET A 64 -12.33 2.37 0.01
C MET A 64 -11.61 3.71 -0.05
N LEU A 65 -12.20 4.78 0.48
CA LEU A 65 -11.69 6.14 0.38
C LEU A 65 -11.13 6.62 1.73
N THR A 66 -9.86 7.00 1.74
CA THR A 66 -9.16 7.48 2.95
C THR A 66 -9.25 8.99 3.12
N GLU A 67 -9.34 9.73 2.00
CA GLU A 67 -9.38 11.19 1.95
C GLU A 67 -10.47 11.67 0.98
N GLY A 68 -10.91 12.92 1.14
CA GLY A 68 -11.89 13.57 0.27
C GLY A 68 -13.35 13.42 0.73
N ASN A 69 -14.26 13.96 -0.07
CA ASN A 69 -15.71 13.99 0.16
C ASN A 69 -16.48 13.69 -1.15
N ARG A 70 -17.82 13.69 -1.12
CA ARG A 70 -18.66 13.36 -2.28
C ARG A 70 -18.41 14.18 -3.56
N THR A 71 -17.87 15.39 -3.44
CA THR A 71 -17.57 16.28 -4.58
C THR A 71 -16.09 16.24 -4.99
N THR A 72 -15.25 15.60 -4.17
CA THR A 72 -13.86 15.32 -4.49
C THR A 72 -13.81 14.36 -5.67
N ARG A 73 -12.83 14.56 -6.56
CA ARG A 73 -12.57 13.61 -7.62
C ARG A 73 -11.81 12.41 -7.05
N HIS A 74 -12.36 11.21 -7.22
CA HIS A 74 -11.77 9.97 -6.74
C HIS A 74 -11.34 9.08 -7.89
N LEU A 75 -10.10 8.64 -7.85
CA LEU A 75 -9.52 7.69 -8.78
C LEU A 75 -9.42 6.33 -8.10
N VAL A 76 -10.09 5.33 -8.69
CA VAL A 76 -10.20 3.97 -8.14
C VAL A 76 -9.71 2.94 -9.15
N ALA A 77 -9.48 1.70 -8.72
CA ALA A 77 -8.87 0.69 -9.56
C ALA A 77 -9.80 0.29 -10.72
N ASN A 78 -11.06 -0.03 -10.46
CA ASN A 78 -11.94 -0.61 -11.47
C ASN A 78 -13.34 0.00 -11.55
N ALA A 79 -14.07 -0.37 -12.61
CA ALA A 79 -15.41 0.16 -12.89
C ALA A 79 -16.43 -0.21 -11.80
N GLU A 80 -16.30 -1.39 -11.20
CA GLU A 80 -17.17 -1.84 -10.12
C GLU A 80 -17.04 -0.94 -8.88
N GLN A 81 -15.81 -0.68 -8.43
CA GLN A 81 -15.51 0.28 -7.36
C GLN A 81 -16.11 1.65 -7.67
N ALA A 82 -15.97 2.12 -8.91
CA ALA A 82 -16.52 3.40 -9.33
C ALA A 82 -18.05 3.42 -9.27
N GLN A 83 -18.71 2.35 -9.70
CA GLN A 83 -20.17 2.19 -9.64
C GLN A 83 -20.67 2.16 -8.20
N GLN A 84 -20.05 1.34 -7.33
CA GLN A 84 -20.44 1.20 -5.94
C GLN A 84 -20.32 2.51 -5.14
N LEU A 85 -19.35 3.38 -5.48
CA LEU A 85 -19.22 4.73 -4.90
C LEU A 85 -20.26 5.70 -5.48
N ARG A 86 -20.52 5.69 -6.79
CA ARG A 86 -21.53 6.56 -7.41
C ARG A 86 -22.94 6.28 -6.88
N GLN A 87 -23.29 5.01 -6.67
CA GLN A 87 -24.55 4.60 -6.03
C GLN A 87 -24.72 5.18 -4.61
N ARG A 88 -23.63 5.60 -3.97
CA ARG A 88 -23.62 6.22 -2.63
C ARG A 88 -23.45 7.74 -2.66
N GLY A 89 -23.67 8.35 -3.83
CA GLY A 89 -23.72 9.79 -4.02
C GLY A 89 -22.36 10.46 -4.24
N PHE A 90 -21.29 9.71 -4.54
CA PHE A 90 -20.03 10.30 -4.97
C PHE A 90 -20.11 10.70 -6.44
N LEU A 91 -19.86 11.99 -6.72
CA LEU A 91 -20.20 12.58 -8.01
C LEU A 91 -19.10 12.42 -9.08
N ARG A 92 -17.83 12.37 -8.65
CA ARG A 92 -16.66 12.44 -9.55
C ARG A 92 -15.72 11.26 -9.37
N VAL A 93 -16.23 10.05 -9.61
CA VAL A 93 -15.45 8.81 -9.45
C VAL A 93 -14.99 8.29 -10.81
N HIS A 94 -13.73 7.88 -10.94
CA HIS A 94 -13.16 7.38 -12.19
C HIS A 94 -12.38 6.09 -11.95
N ALA A 95 -12.68 5.04 -12.73
CA ALA A 95 -11.85 3.85 -12.82
C ALA A 95 -10.60 4.16 -13.67
N VAL A 96 -9.43 4.00 -13.08
CA VAL A 96 -8.14 4.32 -13.71
C VAL A 96 -7.05 3.27 -13.41
N GLY A 97 -7.33 2.20 -12.69
CA GLY A 97 -6.32 1.28 -12.18
C GLY A 97 -5.63 1.78 -10.90
N ALA A 98 -4.99 0.84 -10.19
CA ALA A 98 -4.19 1.13 -9.01
C ALA A 98 -2.87 1.80 -9.42
N PRO A 99 -2.31 2.73 -8.62
CA PRO A 99 -1.05 3.41 -8.92
C PRO A 99 0.10 2.45 -9.25
N PHE A 100 0.17 1.30 -8.57
CA PHE A 100 1.22 0.30 -8.80
C PHE A 100 1.24 -0.23 -10.24
N ALA A 101 0.07 -0.34 -10.90
CA ALA A 101 -0.02 -0.82 -12.28
C ALA A 101 0.53 0.18 -13.32
N TYR A 102 0.85 1.41 -12.91
CA TYR A 102 1.53 2.40 -13.75
C TYR A 102 3.06 2.27 -13.72
N VAL A 103 3.61 1.40 -12.87
CA VAL A 103 5.05 1.16 -12.85
C VAL A 103 5.42 0.30 -14.05
N GLY A 104 6.22 0.86 -14.96
CA GLY A 104 6.68 0.17 -16.16
C GLY A 104 7.59 -1.04 -15.90
N ALA A 105 8.21 -1.55 -16.95
CA ALA A 105 9.26 -2.56 -16.83
C ALA A 105 10.41 -2.03 -15.96
N THR A 106 10.98 -2.89 -15.11
CA THR A 106 12.19 -2.54 -14.36
C THR A 106 13.38 -3.32 -14.90
N PRO A 107 14.58 -2.70 -14.96
CA PRO A 107 15.78 -3.33 -15.48
C PRO A 107 16.42 -4.25 -14.42
N VAL A 108 15.72 -5.31 -14.03
CA VAL A 108 16.25 -6.34 -13.11
C VAL A 108 15.92 -7.72 -13.64
N ALA A 109 16.88 -8.64 -13.54
CA ALA A 109 16.65 -10.04 -13.84
C ALA A 109 16.07 -10.75 -12.62
N ARG A 110 15.08 -11.62 -12.86
CA ARG A 110 14.53 -12.49 -11.83
C ARG A 110 15.56 -13.55 -11.44
N VAL A 111 15.76 -13.78 -10.15
CA VAL A 111 16.62 -14.85 -9.63
C VAL A 111 15.80 -16.13 -9.48
N PRO A 112 16.10 -17.22 -10.21
CA PRO A 112 15.41 -18.50 -10.01
C PRO A 112 15.61 -19.03 -8.59
N GLY A 113 14.59 -19.70 -8.04
CA GLY A 113 14.63 -20.28 -6.69
C GLY A 113 14.68 -19.24 -5.57
N SER A 114 14.38 -17.97 -5.84
CA SER A 114 14.41 -16.90 -4.84
C SER A 114 13.04 -16.68 -4.18
N LEU A 115 13.03 -16.51 -2.86
CA LEU A 115 11.84 -16.22 -2.05
C LEU A 115 11.94 -14.85 -1.38
N LEU A 116 10.96 -13.99 -1.64
CA LEU A 116 10.72 -12.78 -0.90
C LEU A 116 9.63 -13.00 0.14
N VAL A 117 9.96 -12.86 1.42
CA VAL A 117 9.02 -12.95 2.52
C VAL A 117 8.49 -11.56 2.84
N MET A 118 7.18 -11.37 2.83
CA MET A 118 6.54 -10.11 3.21
C MET A 118 5.60 -10.34 4.39
N PRO A 119 6.05 -10.21 5.65
CA PRO A 119 5.18 -10.45 6.80
C PRO A 119 4.07 -9.40 6.89
N ALA A 120 3.04 -9.72 7.67
CA ALA A 120 1.99 -8.77 8.01
C ALA A 120 2.57 -7.49 8.61
N HIS A 121 1.91 -6.36 8.34
CA HIS A 121 2.37 -5.08 8.86
C HIS A 121 1.25 -4.31 9.54
N GLY A 122 1.67 -3.45 10.48
CA GLY A 122 0.82 -2.44 11.08
C GLY A 122 0.88 -1.11 10.34
N VAL A 123 -0.02 -0.21 10.72
CA VAL A 123 0.06 1.21 10.37
C VAL A 123 0.85 1.96 11.44
N PHE A 124 1.26 3.20 11.16
CA PHE A 124 2.16 3.97 12.05
C PHE A 124 1.60 4.10 13.48
N ASN A 125 0.29 4.22 13.65
CA ASN A 125 -0.38 4.39 14.96
C ASN A 125 -1.06 3.12 15.51
N SER A 126 -0.79 1.94 14.95
CA SER A 126 -1.31 0.69 15.52
C SER A 126 -0.24 -0.04 16.33
N ALA A 127 -0.67 -0.80 17.33
CA ALA A 127 0.19 -1.69 18.09
C ALA A 127 -0.29 -3.12 17.80
N HIS A 128 0.56 -3.96 17.22
CA HIS A 128 0.22 -5.35 16.92
C HIS A 128 1.16 -6.27 17.67
N ALA A 129 0.59 -7.31 18.28
CA ALA A 129 1.32 -8.42 18.88
C ALA A 129 1.35 -9.60 17.89
N PHE A 130 2.07 -9.44 16.78
CA PHE A 130 2.25 -10.54 15.84
C PHE A 130 3.13 -11.63 16.45
N GLU A 131 2.86 -12.90 16.12
CA GLU A 131 3.69 -14.03 16.52
C GLU A 131 4.94 -14.12 15.64
N GLU A 132 5.82 -13.11 15.76
CA GLU A 132 6.95 -12.91 14.86
C GLU A 132 7.91 -14.11 14.85
N ASP A 133 8.30 -14.60 16.02
CA ASP A 133 9.22 -15.73 16.13
C ASP A 133 8.63 -17.02 15.56
N ALA A 134 7.34 -17.30 15.82
CA ALA A 134 6.67 -18.50 15.31
C ALA A 134 6.60 -18.50 13.78
N TYR A 135 6.26 -17.34 13.18
CA TYR A 135 6.24 -17.24 11.71
C TYR A 135 7.63 -17.41 11.09
N VAL A 136 8.66 -16.75 11.66
CA VAL A 136 10.02 -16.86 11.11
C VAL A 136 10.63 -18.25 11.35
N GLU A 137 10.25 -18.94 12.43
CA GLU A 137 10.62 -20.34 12.65
C GLU A 137 10.07 -21.27 11.57
N GLN A 138 8.81 -21.10 11.19
CA GLN A 138 8.28 -21.86 10.07
C GLN A 138 9.03 -21.54 8.76
N LEU A 139 9.33 -20.27 8.48
CA LEU A 139 10.10 -19.91 7.28
C LEU A 139 11.49 -20.57 7.26
N GLN A 140 12.11 -20.76 8.43
CA GLN A 140 13.39 -21.44 8.54
C GLN A 140 13.28 -22.93 8.15
N SER A 141 12.16 -23.61 8.42
CA SER A 141 11.97 -25.02 8.07
C SER A 141 11.87 -25.25 6.55
N ILE A 142 11.44 -24.23 5.79
CA ILE A 142 11.33 -24.30 4.32
C ILE A 142 12.49 -23.61 3.59
N ARG A 143 13.40 -22.95 4.32
CA ARG A 143 14.50 -22.18 3.73
C ARG A 143 15.34 -22.99 2.74
N GLY A 144 15.58 -24.27 3.02
CA GLY A 144 16.36 -25.17 2.17
C GLY A 144 15.72 -25.51 0.81
N ARG A 145 14.50 -25.04 0.54
CA ARG A 145 13.82 -25.17 -0.76
C ARG A 145 14.13 -24.01 -1.71
N PHE A 146 14.88 -23.01 -1.26
CA PHE A 146 15.15 -21.78 -1.98
C PHE A 146 16.65 -21.47 -1.96
N GLU A 147 17.15 -21.00 -3.10
CA GLU A 147 18.54 -20.55 -3.26
C GLU A 147 18.81 -19.30 -2.43
N VAL A 148 17.81 -18.42 -2.33
CA VAL A 148 17.89 -17.19 -1.55
C VAL A 148 16.55 -16.87 -0.91
N VAL A 149 16.58 -16.50 0.37
CA VAL A 149 15.42 -16.02 1.13
C VAL A 149 15.73 -14.65 1.67
N VAL A 150 14.89 -13.66 1.36
CA VAL A 150 15.01 -12.28 1.86
C VAL A 150 13.67 -11.84 2.42
N ALA A 151 13.66 -11.15 3.55
CA ALA A 151 12.46 -10.52 4.08
C ALA A 151 12.33 -9.05 3.65
N CYS A 152 11.13 -8.62 3.28
CA CYS A 152 10.79 -7.23 3.00
C CYS A 152 9.82 -6.73 4.07
N ILE A 153 10.34 -5.93 4.99
CA ILE A 153 9.61 -5.44 6.16
C ILE A 153 9.11 -4.03 5.86
N SER A 154 7.84 -3.73 6.14
CA SER A 154 7.32 -2.37 5.94
C SER A 154 8.16 -1.32 6.69
N ALA A 155 8.28 -0.11 6.15
CA ALA A 155 9.02 0.97 6.82
C ALA A 155 8.47 1.30 8.22
N ALA A 156 7.15 1.16 8.42
CA ALA A 156 6.52 1.36 9.73
C ALA A 156 6.95 0.30 10.74
N CYS A 157 6.95 -0.98 10.35
CA CYS A 157 7.38 -2.07 11.23
C CYS A 157 8.88 -2.02 11.53
N ALA A 158 9.71 -1.74 10.52
CA ALA A 158 11.15 -1.62 10.71
C ALA A 158 11.50 -0.50 11.71
N ARG A 159 10.82 0.66 11.64
CA ARG A 159 10.98 1.75 12.62
C ARG A 159 10.54 1.36 14.04
N LYS A 160 9.60 0.44 14.17
CA LYS A 160 9.11 -0.08 15.46
C LYS A 160 9.94 -1.25 16.00
N GLY A 161 10.96 -1.70 15.26
CA GLY A 161 11.72 -2.90 15.60
C GLY A 161 10.91 -4.20 15.46
N GLN A 162 9.78 -4.18 14.75
CA GLN A 162 8.98 -5.36 14.46
C GLN A 162 9.61 -6.15 13.31
N TRP A 163 9.55 -7.47 13.40
CA TRP A 163 10.06 -8.49 12.48
C TRP A 163 11.58 -8.59 12.34
N ALA A 164 12.27 -7.45 12.29
CA ALA A 164 13.72 -7.41 12.03
C ALA A 164 14.53 -8.26 13.02
N PRO A 165 14.28 -8.21 14.35
CA PRO A 165 14.99 -9.06 15.30
C PRO A 165 14.75 -10.55 15.07
N ALA A 166 13.52 -10.96 14.75
CA ALA A 166 13.17 -12.36 14.51
C ALA A 166 13.88 -12.93 13.28
N PHE A 167 13.96 -12.14 12.19
CA PHE A 167 14.72 -12.50 10.99
C PHE A 167 16.24 -12.54 11.23
N GLN A 168 16.78 -11.54 11.95
CA GLN A 168 18.21 -11.47 12.27
C GLN A 168 18.68 -12.67 13.09
N ARG A 169 17.95 -13.07 14.13
CA ARG A 169 18.26 -14.24 14.96
C ARG A 169 18.36 -15.54 14.15
N ARG A 170 17.60 -15.66 13.05
CA ARG A 170 17.59 -16.84 12.18
C ARG A 170 18.46 -16.66 10.92
N GLY A 171 19.25 -15.59 10.86
CA GLY A 171 20.18 -15.33 9.76
C GLY A 171 19.48 -15.16 8.40
N ILE A 172 18.25 -14.65 8.39
CA ILE A 172 17.52 -14.27 7.18
C ILE A 172 17.77 -12.78 6.94
N PRO A 173 18.39 -12.39 5.81
CA PRO A 173 18.58 -10.99 5.48
C PRO A 173 17.23 -10.31 5.25
N TRP A 174 17.14 -9.03 5.59
CA TRP A 174 15.92 -8.24 5.39
C TRP A 174 16.22 -6.87 4.81
N ILE A 175 15.21 -6.30 4.17
CA ILE A 175 15.21 -4.96 3.59
C ILE A 175 13.97 -4.19 4.01
N VAL A 176 14.05 -2.86 3.95
CA VAL A 176 12.90 -1.99 4.14
C VAL A 176 12.09 -1.91 2.84
N GLY A 177 10.81 -2.27 2.96
CA GLY A 177 9.80 -2.16 1.92
C GLY A 177 9.23 -0.75 1.78
N ALA A 178 7.98 -0.67 1.31
CA ALA A 178 7.36 0.60 0.97
C ALA A 178 7.22 1.56 2.18
N ASP A 179 7.55 2.83 1.95
CA ASP A 179 7.17 3.96 2.79
C ASP A 179 6.26 4.90 2.01
N SER A 180 5.15 5.33 2.61
CA SER A 180 4.21 6.26 1.99
C SER A 180 4.81 7.64 1.68
N THR A 181 5.95 7.98 2.30
CA THR A 181 6.67 9.25 2.07
C THR A 181 7.87 9.10 1.13
N ASP A 182 8.06 7.93 0.52
CA ASP A 182 9.12 7.71 -0.47
C ASP A 182 8.60 7.90 -1.88
N ARG A 183 9.17 8.87 -2.60
CA ARG A 183 8.90 9.15 -4.02
C ARG A 183 9.16 7.94 -4.91
N ASN A 184 10.04 7.04 -4.51
CA ASN A 184 10.43 5.87 -5.29
C ASN A 184 9.80 4.57 -4.78
N ALA A 185 8.90 4.58 -3.78
CA ALA A 185 8.41 3.36 -3.15
C ALA A 185 7.76 2.39 -4.14
N LEU A 186 6.87 2.86 -5.03
CA LEU A 186 6.24 1.98 -6.02
C LEU A 186 7.27 1.37 -6.99
N ARG A 187 8.26 2.16 -7.43
CA ARG A 187 9.35 1.68 -8.32
C ARG A 187 10.24 0.66 -7.61
N ARG A 188 10.57 0.91 -6.34
CA ARG A 188 11.36 -0.02 -5.50
C ARG A 188 10.61 -1.33 -5.30
N MET A 189 9.32 -1.28 -4.94
CA MET A 189 8.51 -2.49 -4.78
C MET A 189 8.37 -3.28 -6.08
N ALA A 190 8.15 -2.62 -7.23
CA ALA A 190 8.11 -3.31 -8.51
C ALA A 190 9.43 -4.00 -8.83
N ARG A 191 10.56 -3.34 -8.58
CA ARG A 191 11.89 -3.93 -8.79
C ARG A 191 12.16 -5.11 -7.86
N LEU A 192 11.66 -5.06 -6.62
CA LEU A 192 11.68 -6.23 -5.73
C LEU A 192 10.88 -7.39 -6.31
N PHE A 193 9.64 -7.16 -6.75
CA PHE A 193 8.82 -8.25 -7.29
C PHE A 193 9.36 -8.81 -8.62
N ASP A 194 9.99 -7.98 -9.44
CA ASP A 194 10.64 -8.45 -10.66
C ASP A 194 11.88 -9.31 -10.38
N ALA A 195 12.60 -9.03 -9.29
CA ALA A 195 13.82 -9.74 -8.92
C ALA A 195 13.56 -11.13 -8.31
N PHE A 196 12.39 -11.39 -7.74
CA PHE A 196 12.12 -12.60 -6.97
C PHE A 196 11.13 -13.55 -7.64
N GLU A 197 11.43 -14.86 -7.70
CA GLU A 197 10.52 -15.84 -8.29
C GLU A 197 9.28 -16.09 -7.43
N TYR A 198 9.46 -16.19 -6.12
CA TYR A 198 8.40 -16.49 -5.16
C TYR A 198 8.19 -15.33 -4.20
N VAL A 199 6.93 -15.11 -3.80
CA VAL A 199 6.57 -14.22 -2.70
C VAL A 199 5.68 -14.99 -1.73
N THR A 200 6.04 -14.97 -0.44
CA THR A 200 5.15 -15.52 0.60
C THR A 200 4.85 -14.48 1.67
N THR A 201 3.70 -14.62 2.30
CA THR A 201 3.20 -13.74 3.34
C THR A 201 2.30 -14.51 4.30
N ASN A 202 2.08 -13.99 5.49
CA ASN A 202 1.08 -14.50 6.42
C ASN A 202 -0.14 -13.58 6.55
N THR A 203 -0.38 -12.70 5.58
CA THR A 203 -1.59 -11.88 5.51
C THR A 203 -1.95 -11.52 4.08
N LEU A 204 -3.20 -11.12 3.86
CA LEU A 204 -3.64 -10.60 2.57
C LEU A 204 -3.56 -9.07 2.55
N GLY A 205 -2.72 -8.55 1.66
CA GLY A 205 -2.55 -7.11 1.45
C GLY A 205 -2.30 -6.78 -0.02
N SER A 206 -2.11 -5.50 -0.33
CA SER A 206 -1.91 -5.07 -1.72
C SER A 206 -0.65 -5.67 -2.36
N HIS A 207 0.36 -6.00 -1.55
CA HIS A 207 1.58 -6.66 -1.99
C HIS A 207 1.33 -8.01 -2.68
N VAL A 208 0.27 -8.74 -2.32
CA VAL A 208 -0.08 -10.02 -2.93
C VAL A 208 -0.46 -9.82 -4.40
N ALA A 209 -1.41 -8.92 -4.68
CA ALA A 209 -1.78 -8.59 -6.06
C ALA A 209 -0.63 -7.92 -6.83
N TYR A 210 0.18 -7.09 -6.17
CA TYR A 210 1.35 -6.46 -6.81
C TYR A 210 2.39 -7.49 -7.25
N ALA A 211 2.77 -8.40 -6.35
CA ALA A 211 3.70 -9.49 -6.63
C ALA A 211 3.18 -10.40 -7.75
N ALA A 212 1.93 -10.83 -7.65
CA ALA A 212 1.29 -11.68 -8.65
C ALA A 212 1.26 -10.99 -10.02
N HIS A 213 0.95 -9.70 -10.08
CA HIS A 213 0.95 -8.92 -11.32
C HIS A 213 2.33 -8.83 -11.97
N ARG A 214 3.39 -8.73 -11.16
CA ARG A 214 4.78 -8.77 -11.63
C ARG A 214 5.29 -10.18 -11.89
N GLY A 215 4.42 -11.19 -11.83
CA GLY A 215 4.75 -12.57 -12.19
C GLY A 215 5.43 -13.40 -11.12
N CYS A 216 5.44 -12.94 -9.86
CA CYS A 216 5.81 -13.81 -8.75
C CYS A 216 4.79 -14.95 -8.61
N LYS A 217 5.27 -16.10 -8.15
CA LYS A 217 4.44 -17.18 -7.60
C LYS A 217 4.14 -16.83 -6.15
N VAL A 218 2.88 -16.53 -5.84
CA VAL A 218 2.49 -15.95 -4.54
C VAL A 218 1.74 -16.95 -3.66
N SER A 219 2.08 -16.99 -2.37
CA SER A 219 1.39 -17.81 -1.37
C SER A 219 1.10 -17.06 -0.08
N LEU A 220 0.01 -17.46 0.58
CA LEU A 220 -0.23 -17.27 2.01
C LEU A 220 0.21 -18.54 2.72
N TRP A 221 1.18 -18.44 3.63
CA TRP A 221 1.77 -19.60 4.29
C TRP A 221 2.20 -19.28 5.72
N GLY A 222 2.24 -20.31 6.57
CA GLY A 222 2.57 -20.22 7.98
C GLY A 222 1.42 -19.73 8.86
N PRO A 223 1.68 -19.37 10.14
CA PRO A 223 0.66 -18.85 11.04
C PRO A 223 0.16 -17.51 10.52
N ILE A 224 -1.12 -17.47 10.13
CA ILE A 224 -1.75 -16.29 9.57
C ILE A 224 -1.85 -15.20 10.64
N ALA A 225 -1.38 -14.00 10.29
CA ALA A 225 -1.42 -12.86 11.20
C ALA A 225 -2.87 -12.50 11.53
N THR A 226 -3.17 -12.48 12.83
CA THR A 226 -4.46 -12.06 13.33
C THR A 226 -4.39 -10.61 13.78
N TYR A 227 -5.35 -9.81 13.34
CA TYR A 227 -5.52 -8.44 13.78
C TYR A 227 -6.54 -8.40 14.92
N ARG A 228 -6.29 -7.56 15.93
CA ARG A 228 -7.25 -7.32 17.01
C ARG A 228 -7.81 -5.92 16.89
N LEU A 229 -9.03 -5.72 17.36
CA LEU A 229 -9.70 -4.43 17.26
C LEU A 229 -8.97 -3.36 18.08
N GLU A 230 -8.45 -3.78 19.24
CA GLU A 230 -7.63 -2.98 20.16
C GLU A 230 -6.36 -2.45 19.50
N ASP A 231 -5.80 -3.16 18.52
CA ASP A 231 -4.60 -2.73 17.79
C ASP A 231 -4.81 -1.39 17.07
N PHE A 232 -6.06 -1.07 16.74
CA PHE A 232 -6.45 0.11 15.98
C PHE A 232 -7.03 1.24 16.83
N LYS A 233 -7.12 1.07 18.16
CA LYS A 233 -7.74 2.05 19.07
C LYS A 233 -7.14 3.45 18.97
N ASP A 234 -5.86 3.57 18.59
CA ASP A 234 -5.15 4.84 18.48
C ASP A 234 -5.03 5.37 17.05
N VAL A 235 -5.61 4.67 16.08
CA VAL A 235 -5.62 5.09 14.69
C VAL A 235 -6.84 5.99 14.45
N PRO A 236 -6.65 7.27 14.05
CA PRO A 236 -7.74 8.25 13.98
C PRO A 236 -8.92 7.85 13.09
N TRP A 237 -8.65 7.11 12.02
CA TRP A 237 -9.69 6.62 11.12
C TRP A 237 -10.58 5.57 11.81
N TYR A 238 -9.98 4.59 12.48
CA TYR A 238 -10.69 3.50 13.15
C TYR A 238 -11.48 3.97 14.37
N ARG A 239 -10.98 4.97 15.12
CA ARG A 239 -11.76 5.62 16.20
C ARG A 239 -13.12 6.15 15.73
N LYS A 240 -13.22 6.61 14.47
CA LYS A 240 -14.46 7.13 13.88
C LYS A 240 -15.29 6.07 13.15
N ASN A 241 -14.75 4.88 12.99
CA ASN A 241 -15.27 3.81 12.13
C ASN A 241 -15.07 2.45 12.80
N TRP A 242 -15.34 2.38 14.11
CA TRP A 242 -15.01 1.22 14.95
C TRP A 242 -15.80 -0.03 14.56
N ASP A 243 -17.07 0.15 14.21
CA ASP A 243 -17.95 -0.87 13.63
C ASP A 243 -17.35 -1.50 12.37
N LYS A 244 -16.78 -0.66 11.48
CA LYS A 244 -16.17 -1.09 10.22
C LYS A 244 -14.83 -1.77 10.40
N ALA A 245 -14.14 -1.49 11.51
CA ALA A 245 -12.88 -2.13 11.85
C ALA A 245 -13.06 -3.64 12.06
N ALA A 246 -14.15 -4.02 12.75
CA ALA A 246 -14.48 -5.42 12.99
C ALA A 246 -14.75 -6.18 11.69
N GLU A 247 -15.46 -5.57 10.73
CA GLU A 247 -15.69 -6.14 9.40
C GLU A 247 -14.38 -6.41 8.64
N ILE A 248 -13.44 -5.45 8.67
CA ILE A 248 -12.11 -5.64 8.04
C ILE A 248 -11.36 -6.78 8.72
N ILE A 249 -11.38 -6.84 10.06
CA ILE A 249 -10.67 -7.87 10.82
C ILE A 249 -11.23 -9.26 10.50
N ASP A 250 -12.55 -9.41 10.46
CA ASP A 250 -13.20 -10.68 10.12
C ASP A 250 -12.87 -11.12 8.68
N ALA A 251 -12.89 -10.18 7.72
CA ALA A 251 -12.52 -10.45 6.33
C ALA A 251 -11.05 -10.85 6.16
N LEU A 252 -10.17 -10.41 7.07
CA LEU A 252 -8.75 -10.77 7.11
C LEU A 252 -8.45 -11.99 7.99
N SER A 253 -9.44 -12.60 8.63
CA SER A 253 -9.26 -13.84 9.39
C SER A 253 -8.83 -14.99 8.47
N GLU A 254 -8.05 -15.94 8.99
CA GLU A 254 -7.60 -17.09 8.21
C GLU A 254 -8.76 -17.86 7.58
N GLN A 255 -9.86 -18.07 8.32
CA GLN A 255 -11.04 -18.75 7.81
C GLN A 255 -11.65 -18.03 6.61
N SER A 256 -11.84 -16.71 6.71
CA SER A 256 -12.39 -15.90 5.62
C SER A 256 -11.45 -15.86 4.41
N LEU A 257 -10.14 -15.74 4.64
CA LEU A 257 -9.14 -15.76 3.58
C LEU A 257 -9.09 -17.11 2.86
N ARG A 258 -9.10 -18.25 3.59
CA ARG A 258 -9.11 -19.59 2.99
C ARG A 258 -10.35 -19.84 2.15
N ARG A 259 -11.50 -19.32 2.59
CA ARG A 259 -12.77 -19.42 1.87
C ARG A 259 -12.78 -18.57 0.60
N ALA A 260 -12.33 -17.31 0.69
CA ALA A 260 -12.36 -16.38 -0.43
C ALA A 260 -11.25 -16.64 -1.47
N HIS A 261 -10.08 -17.09 -1.01
CA HIS A 261 -8.88 -17.24 -1.82
C HIS A 261 -8.11 -18.55 -1.53
N PRO A 262 -8.75 -19.73 -1.64
CA PRO A 262 -8.13 -21.00 -1.28
C PRO A 262 -6.84 -21.28 -2.06
N HIS A 263 -6.79 -20.83 -3.32
CA HIS A 263 -5.63 -21.00 -4.20
C HIS A 263 -4.38 -20.23 -3.75
N LEU A 264 -4.49 -19.26 -2.84
CA LEU A 264 -3.33 -18.60 -2.24
C LEU A 264 -2.69 -19.44 -1.14
N PHE A 265 -3.42 -20.38 -0.52
CA PHE A 265 -2.93 -21.18 0.59
C PHE A 265 -2.18 -22.40 0.06
N ALA A 266 -0.90 -22.21 -0.24
CA ALA A 266 -0.02 -23.25 -0.74
C ALA A 266 1.34 -23.19 -0.04
N HIS A 267 2.08 -24.29 -0.07
CA HIS A 267 3.50 -24.25 0.27
C HIS A 267 4.21 -23.28 -0.71
N PRO A 268 5.14 -22.41 -0.27
CA PRO A 268 5.67 -21.36 -1.15
C PRO A 268 6.36 -21.90 -2.41
N ALA A 269 7.03 -23.06 -2.32
CA ALA A 269 7.68 -23.70 -3.47
C ALA A 269 6.68 -24.30 -4.49
N GLU A 270 5.42 -24.46 -4.11
CA GLU A 270 4.33 -25.02 -4.94
C GLU A 270 3.39 -23.92 -5.46
N ALA A 271 3.63 -22.67 -5.06
CA ALA A 271 2.84 -21.53 -5.48
C ALA A 271 2.84 -21.39 -7.01
N ARG A 272 1.69 -21.00 -7.56
CA ARG A 272 1.50 -20.87 -9.01
C ARG A 272 1.53 -19.39 -9.43
N PRO A 273 1.83 -19.10 -10.71
CA PRO A 273 1.68 -17.75 -11.25
C PRO A 273 0.20 -17.31 -11.21
N LEU A 274 -0.06 -16.07 -10.77
CA LEU A 274 -1.41 -15.53 -10.54
C LEU A 274 -1.64 -14.17 -11.22
N GLN A 275 -0.94 -13.88 -12.33
CA GLN A 275 -1.05 -12.62 -13.07
C GLN A 275 -2.50 -12.31 -13.46
N ALA A 276 -3.18 -13.29 -14.06
CA ALA A 276 -4.57 -13.13 -14.52
C ALA A 276 -5.54 -12.86 -13.35
N TRP A 277 -5.33 -13.52 -12.21
CA TRP A 277 -6.09 -13.28 -10.99
C TRP A 277 -5.87 -11.88 -10.44
N SER A 278 -4.64 -11.36 -10.48
CA SER A 278 -4.32 -10.03 -9.94
C SER A 278 -4.83 -8.85 -10.80
N ALA A 279 -4.96 -9.04 -12.11
CA ALA A 279 -5.32 -8.00 -13.07
C ALA A 279 -6.61 -7.22 -12.75
N PRO A 280 -7.75 -7.87 -12.39
CA PRO A 280 -8.97 -7.14 -12.03
C PRO A 280 -8.85 -6.32 -10.74
N TYR A 281 -8.07 -6.79 -9.75
CA TYR A 281 -7.83 -6.06 -8.50
C TYR A 281 -7.03 -4.78 -8.70
N LEU A 282 -6.09 -4.82 -9.65
CA LEU A 282 -5.29 -3.64 -10.03
C LEU A 282 -5.96 -2.79 -11.09
N GLY A 283 -7.08 -3.24 -11.66
CA GLY A 283 -7.79 -2.52 -12.71
C GLY A 283 -6.96 -2.33 -13.98
N VAL A 284 -6.18 -3.34 -14.38
CA VAL A 284 -5.30 -3.27 -15.56
C VAL A 284 -6.08 -2.89 -16.81
N ALA A 285 -7.31 -3.40 -16.98
CA ALA A 285 -8.21 -3.06 -18.09
C ALA A 285 -8.70 -1.59 -18.07
N HIS A 286 -8.47 -0.85 -16.99
CA HIS A 286 -8.90 0.53 -16.81
C HIS A 286 -7.73 1.53 -16.77
N LEU A 287 -6.50 1.07 -17.03
CA LEU A 287 -5.35 1.95 -17.12
C LEU A 287 -5.59 3.04 -18.17
N ARG A 288 -5.19 4.27 -17.84
CA ARG A 288 -5.30 5.43 -18.72
C ARG A 288 -3.92 5.95 -19.06
N ARG A 289 -3.83 6.77 -20.10
CA ARG A 289 -2.55 7.42 -20.46
C ARG A 289 -2.16 8.42 -19.38
N ALA A 290 -0.86 8.62 -19.17
CA ALA A 290 -0.33 9.53 -18.14
C ALA A 290 -0.93 10.95 -18.24
N GLY A 291 -1.10 11.49 -19.45
CA GLY A 291 -1.71 12.80 -19.67
C GLY A 291 -3.19 12.86 -19.25
N GLU A 292 -3.91 11.76 -19.35
CA GLU A 292 -5.28 11.67 -18.85
C GLU A 292 -5.32 11.63 -17.32
N ILE A 293 -4.43 10.86 -16.71
CA ILE A 293 -4.28 10.84 -15.25
C ILE A 293 -3.90 12.22 -14.73
N ALA A 294 -2.96 12.92 -15.34
CA ALA A 294 -2.61 14.29 -14.97
C ALA A 294 -3.82 15.24 -14.98
N ARG A 295 -4.66 15.19 -16.02
CA ARG A 295 -5.92 15.97 -16.06
C ARG A 295 -6.88 15.58 -14.93
N LEU A 296 -7.01 14.28 -14.66
CA LEU A 296 -7.83 13.78 -13.56
C LEU A 296 -7.24 14.14 -12.19
N LEU A 297 -5.92 14.24 -12.03
CA LEU A 297 -5.30 14.76 -10.81
C LEU A 297 -5.51 16.27 -10.64
N GLY A 298 -5.94 16.97 -11.69
CA GLY A 298 -6.16 18.41 -11.71
C GLY A 298 -4.92 19.22 -12.08
N TRP A 299 -3.99 18.63 -12.83
CA TRP A 299 -2.82 19.33 -13.38
C TRP A 299 -3.20 20.12 -14.64
N THR A 300 -4.16 21.01 -14.46
CA THR A 300 -4.66 21.96 -15.47
C THR A 300 -4.65 23.35 -14.85
N ALA A 301 -4.71 24.42 -15.64
CA ALA A 301 -4.74 25.79 -15.11
C ALA A 301 -5.83 25.98 -14.05
N LEU A 302 -7.05 25.49 -14.31
CA LEU A 302 -8.17 25.57 -13.37
C LEU A 302 -7.92 24.74 -12.11
N GLY A 303 -7.42 23.50 -12.24
CA GLY A 303 -7.12 22.65 -11.08
C GLY A 303 -5.98 23.19 -10.21
N GLN A 304 -5.02 23.90 -10.79
CA GLN A 304 -3.98 24.58 -10.01
C GLN A 304 -4.50 25.82 -9.29
N ALA A 305 -5.42 26.58 -9.90
CA ALA A 305 -6.14 27.65 -9.21
C ALA A 305 -6.96 27.10 -8.02
N GLU A 306 -7.64 25.97 -8.20
CA GLU A 306 -8.34 25.25 -7.13
C GLU A 306 -7.37 24.83 -6.00
N ALA A 307 -6.22 24.24 -6.35
CA ALA A 307 -5.20 23.84 -5.37
C ALA A 307 -4.62 25.03 -4.58
N LEU A 308 -4.48 26.20 -5.21
CA LEU A 308 -4.07 27.44 -4.55
C LEU A 308 -5.15 27.94 -3.59
N ALA A 309 -6.41 27.97 -4.01
CA ALA A 309 -7.53 28.36 -3.16
C ALA A 309 -7.65 27.46 -1.92
N HIS A 310 -7.55 26.13 -2.08
CA HIS A 310 -7.56 25.19 -0.94
C HIS A 310 -6.38 25.39 0.01
N ARG A 311 -5.19 25.74 -0.51
CA ARG A 311 -4.03 26.06 0.33
C ARG A 311 -4.24 27.34 1.12
N ALA A 312 -4.75 28.40 0.49
CA ALA A 312 -5.07 29.66 1.14
C ALA A 312 -6.12 29.44 2.25
N ALA A 313 -7.23 28.76 1.94
CA ALA A 313 -8.30 28.47 2.89
C ALA A 313 -7.80 27.68 4.11
N ARG A 314 -6.95 26.66 3.90
CA ARG A 314 -6.33 25.90 5.00
C ARG A 314 -5.46 26.79 5.90
N ARG A 315 -4.61 27.63 5.30
CA ARG A 315 -3.73 28.55 6.05
C ARG A 315 -4.54 29.54 6.88
N PHE A 316 -5.60 30.12 6.33
CA PHE A 316 -6.49 31.01 7.09
C PHE A 316 -7.19 30.27 8.24
N GLY A 317 -7.68 29.04 8.01
CA GLY A 317 -8.27 28.21 9.06
C GLY A 317 -7.30 27.83 10.18
N GLU A 318 -6.03 27.59 9.86
CA GLU A 318 -4.98 27.33 10.86
C GLU A 318 -4.65 28.57 11.68
N LEU A 319 -4.52 29.73 11.05
CA LEU A 319 -4.31 31.01 11.74
C LEU A 319 -5.49 31.33 12.67
N GLY A 320 -6.73 31.12 12.22
CA GLY A 320 -7.93 31.27 13.04
C GLY A 320 -7.93 30.35 14.26
N ARG A 321 -7.61 29.06 14.08
CA ARG A 321 -7.48 28.11 15.20
C ARG A 321 -6.35 28.49 16.15
N ALA A 322 -5.22 28.97 15.65
CA ALA A 322 -4.11 29.42 16.47
C ALA A 322 -4.47 30.66 17.31
N ALA A 323 -5.20 31.62 16.71
CA ALA A 323 -5.72 32.78 17.41
C ALA A 323 -6.72 32.38 18.52
N LEU A 324 -7.67 31.48 18.22
CA LEU A 324 -8.63 30.98 19.20
C LEU A 324 -7.95 30.27 20.38
N ARG A 325 -6.89 29.49 20.14
CA ARG A 325 -6.10 28.85 21.20
C ARG A 325 -5.36 29.85 22.09
N ARG A 326 -4.97 31.01 21.56
CA ARG A 326 -4.35 32.09 22.35
C ARG A 326 -5.37 32.79 23.25
N ILE A 327 -6.62 32.93 22.77
CA ILE A 327 -7.73 33.48 23.56
C ILE A 327 -8.17 32.51 24.66
N HIS A 328 -8.16 31.20 24.39
CA HIS A 328 -8.57 30.15 25.33
C HIS A 328 -7.42 29.58 26.17
N ARG A 329 -6.25 30.24 26.25
CA ARG A 329 -5.27 29.87 27.27
C ARG A 329 -5.86 30.29 28.63
N PRO A 330 -6.18 29.35 29.55
CA PRO A 330 -6.54 29.75 30.90
C PRO A 330 -5.36 30.54 31.48
N SER A 331 -5.64 31.69 32.10
CA SER A 331 -4.67 32.33 32.99
C SER A 331 -4.34 31.31 34.07
N THR A 332 -3.20 30.65 33.93
CA THR A 332 -2.56 29.94 35.04
C THR A 332 -2.08 31.02 36.01
N ALA A 333 -2.91 31.29 37.02
CA ALA A 333 -2.47 31.82 38.31
C ALA A 333 -1.92 30.67 39.15
#